data_AF-A0A2D8BAK1-F1
#
_entry.id   AF-A0A2D8BAK1-F1
#
_cell.length_a   1.000
_cell.length_b   1.000
_cell.length_c   1.000
_cell.angle_alpha   90.00
_cell.angle_beta   90.00
_cell.angle_gamma   90.00
#
_symmetry.space_group_name_H-M   'P 1'
#
loop_
_entity.id
_entity.type
_entity.pdbx_description
1 polymer ?
#
loop_
_entity_poly.entity_id
_entity_poly.type
_entity_poly.pdbx_seq_one_letter_code
_entity_poly.pdbx_strand_id
1 'polypeptide(L)'
;MLKDSPTAELVAAVRNVGEGRGHFSPEATRILAEQLHRPKQAMDDPYGSLTPREREVFHLLIEGMSTKEIARRLDISTKTAENHRARVLAKLEARNTADVIRYAVRRGLMT
;
A
#
# COMPACT_ATOMS: atom_id res chain seq x y z
N MET A 1 9.96 31.70 26.12
CA MET A 1 9.61 30.84 27.28
C MET A 1 8.70 29.74 26.75
N LEU A 2 9.20 28.49 26.67
CA LEU A 2 8.66 27.27 27.32
C LEU A 2 7.14 27.10 27.17
N LYS A 3 6.57 25.93 26.84
CA LYS A 3 7.01 24.57 26.44
C LYS A 3 5.65 23.87 26.50
N ASP A 4 5.11 23.31 25.43
CA ASP A 4 4.10 22.25 25.58
C ASP A 4 4.07 21.32 24.35
N SER A 5 4.89 20.29 24.53
CA SER A 5 4.90 18.94 23.96
C SER A 5 3.94 18.57 22.82
N PRO A 6 4.47 18.26 21.61
CA PRO A 6 3.74 17.65 20.49
C PRO A 6 3.27 16.20 20.75
N THR A 7 3.53 15.67 21.94
CA THR A 7 3.36 14.25 22.25
C THR A 7 1.94 13.92 22.72
N ALA A 8 1.17 14.90 23.21
CA ALA A 8 -0.19 14.67 23.70
C ALA A 8 -1.24 14.59 22.57
N GLU A 9 -1.10 15.40 21.51
CA GLU A 9 -2.01 15.36 20.34
C GLU A 9 -1.88 14.05 19.55
N LEU A 10 -0.66 13.51 19.46
CA LEU A 10 -0.39 12.27 18.73
C LEU A 10 -1.04 11.06 19.40
N VAL A 11 -1.14 11.04 20.73
CA VAL A 11 -1.80 9.97 21.49
C VAL A 11 -3.34 10.06 21.35
N ALA A 12 -3.90 11.25 21.24
CA ALA A 12 -5.33 11.45 21.01
C ALA A 12 -5.75 11.04 19.58
N ALA A 13 -4.91 11.35 18.58
CA ALA A 13 -5.14 10.98 17.19
C ALA A 13 -5.15 9.45 16.98
N VAL A 14 -4.30 8.71 17.70
CA VAL A 14 -4.26 7.23 17.63
C VAL A 14 -5.50 6.59 18.29
N ARG A 15 -6.11 7.21 19.31
CA ARG A 15 -7.28 6.65 20.00
C ARG A 15 -8.59 6.77 19.23
N ASN A 16 -8.72 7.71 18.30
CA ASN A 16 -10.00 7.98 17.62
C ASN A 16 -10.25 7.16 16.34
N VAL A 17 -9.31 6.31 15.92
CA VAL A 17 -9.47 5.43 14.75
C VAL A 17 -10.38 4.22 15.04
N GLY A 18 -10.82 4.05 16.29
CA GLY A 18 -11.43 2.82 16.79
C GLY A 18 -12.87 2.48 16.38
N GLU A 19 -13.70 3.39 15.88
CA GLU A 19 -15.16 3.11 15.82
C GLU A 19 -15.87 3.37 14.48
N GLY A 20 -15.13 3.65 13.39
CA GLY A 20 -15.71 3.59 12.03
C GLY A 20 -16.90 4.52 11.76
N ARG A 21 -17.13 5.53 12.61
CA ARG A 21 -18.18 6.56 12.44
C ARG A 21 -17.67 7.92 12.94
N GLY A 22 -16.65 8.47 12.28
CA GLY A 22 -16.12 9.79 12.62
C GLY A 22 -16.77 10.89 11.80
N HIS A 23 -17.48 11.82 12.44
CA HIS A 23 -17.73 13.15 11.90
C HIS A 23 -16.37 13.85 11.73
N PHE A 24 -15.89 13.93 10.50
CA PHE A 24 -14.64 14.64 10.18
C PHE A 24 -14.86 16.15 10.25
N SER A 25 -13.89 16.88 10.79
CA SER A 25 -13.91 18.35 10.70
C SER A 25 -13.97 18.80 9.23
N PRO A 26 -14.48 20.00 8.93
CA PRO A 26 -14.49 20.52 7.57
C PRO A 26 -13.10 20.53 6.93
N GLU A 27 -12.02 20.78 7.68
CA GLU A 27 -10.65 20.66 7.15
C GLU A 27 -10.27 19.22 6.83
N ALA A 28 -10.56 18.25 7.71
CA ALA A 28 -10.24 16.85 7.46
C ALA A 28 -11.07 16.29 6.30
N THR A 29 -12.33 16.71 6.18
CA THR A 29 -13.21 16.40 5.04
C THR A 29 -12.68 17.02 3.76
N ARG A 30 -12.16 18.26 3.81
CA ARG A 30 -11.58 18.93 2.64
C ARG A 30 -10.30 18.24 2.18
N ILE A 31 -9.40 17.88 3.10
CA ILE A 31 -8.18 17.12 2.78
C ILE A 31 -8.54 15.75 2.18
N LEU A 32 -9.51 15.05 2.76
CA LEU A 32 -9.99 13.77 2.24
C LEU A 32 -10.68 13.93 0.88
N ALA A 33 -11.49 14.97 0.70
CA ALA A 33 -12.13 15.28 -0.56
C ALA A 33 -11.13 15.71 -1.64
N GLU A 34 -10.06 16.43 -1.30
CA GLU A 34 -8.96 16.78 -2.22
C GLU A 34 -8.15 15.55 -2.62
N GLN A 35 -7.98 14.58 -1.72
CA GLN A 35 -7.37 13.29 -2.04
C GLN A 35 -8.28 12.42 -2.94
N LEU A 36 -9.59 12.45 -2.72
CA LEU A 36 -10.58 11.73 -3.54
C LEU A 36 -10.84 12.40 -4.91
N HIS A 37 -10.74 13.73 -5.00
CA HIS A 37 -10.92 14.52 -6.23
C HIS A 37 -9.62 14.68 -7.05
N ARG A 38 -8.69 13.73 -6.99
CA ARG A 38 -7.61 13.63 -7.99
C ARG A 38 -7.95 12.62 -9.10
N PRO A 39 -8.74 12.98 -10.13
CA PRO A 39 -8.97 12.14 -11.30
C PRO A 39 -7.81 12.25 -12.32
N LYS A 40 -6.55 12.22 -11.86
CA LYS A 40 -5.35 12.43 -12.71
C LYS A 40 -4.12 11.58 -12.34
N GLN A 41 -4.29 10.41 -11.72
CA GLN A 41 -3.15 9.51 -11.42
C GLN A 41 -3.27 8.10 -11.98
N ALA A 42 -4.33 7.75 -12.72
CA ALA A 42 -4.43 6.43 -13.34
C ALA A 42 -3.43 6.21 -14.49
N MET A 43 -2.96 7.28 -15.15
CA MET A 43 -2.00 7.16 -16.27
C MET A 43 -0.54 7.00 -15.83
N ASP A 44 -0.17 7.42 -14.62
CA ASP A 44 1.21 7.36 -14.10
C ASP A 44 1.33 6.41 -12.89
N ASP A 45 0.38 5.50 -12.68
CA ASP A 45 0.46 4.56 -11.55
C ASP A 45 1.37 3.37 -11.91
N PRO A 46 2.48 3.15 -11.19
CA PRO A 46 3.31 1.95 -11.36
C PRO A 46 2.51 0.64 -11.27
N TYR A 47 1.47 0.59 -10.43
CA TYR A 47 0.60 -0.59 -10.32
C TYR A 47 -0.21 -0.86 -11.60
N GLY A 48 -0.60 0.19 -12.33
CA GLY A 48 -1.29 0.06 -13.61
C GLY A 48 -0.44 -0.65 -14.67
N SER A 49 0.88 -0.52 -14.60
CA SER A 49 1.85 -1.14 -15.52
C SER A 49 2.11 -2.63 -15.28
N LEU A 50 1.58 -3.18 -14.17
CA LEU A 50 1.70 -4.60 -13.87
C LEU A 50 0.78 -5.41 -14.80
N THR A 51 1.36 -6.43 -15.41
CA THR A 51 0.62 -7.47 -16.13
C THR A 51 -0.29 -8.25 -15.17
N PRO A 52 -1.30 -8.97 -15.67
CA PRO A 52 -2.20 -9.76 -14.82
C PRO A 52 -1.44 -10.69 -13.85
N ARG A 53 -0.44 -11.41 -14.35
CA ARG A 53 0.37 -12.33 -13.54
C ARG A 53 1.23 -11.61 -12.51
N GLU A 54 1.74 -10.42 -12.82
CA GLU A 54 2.49 -9.60 -11.86
C GLU A 54 1.57 -9.03 -10.77
N ARG A 55 0.31 -8.71 -11.09
CA ARG A 55 -0.68 -8.31 -10.07
C ARG A 55 -1.02 -9.45 -9.12
N GLU A 56 -1.20 -10.67 -9.63
CA GLU A 56 -1.37 -11.86 -8.77
C GLU A 56 -0.20 -11.99 -7.80
N VAL A 57 1.05 -11.91 -8.30
CA VAL A 57 2.24 -11.98 -7.47
C VAL A 57 2.30 -10.81 -6.48
N PHE A 58 1.94 -9.59 -6.89
CA PHE A 58 1.85 -8.44 -5.99
C PHE A 58 0.88 -8.70 -4.83
N HIS A 59 -0.32 -9.22 -5.10
CA HIS A 59 -1.30 -9.53 -4.05
C HIS A 59 -0.75 -10.57 -3.06
N LEU A 60 -0.15 -11.65 -3.54
CA LEU A 60 0.45 -12.66 -2.66
C LEU A 60 1.64 -12.12 -1.85
N LEU A 61 2.41 -11.16 -2.42
CA LEU A 61 3.50 -10.50 -1.68
C LEU A 61 2.97 -9.63 -0.54
N ILE A 62 1.86 -8.93 -0.73
CA ILE A 62 1.28 -8.07 0.31
C ILE A 62 0.53 -8.89 1.36
N GLU A 63 0.06 -10.09 1.01
CA GLU A 63 -0.40 -11.12 1.96
C GLU A 63 0.74 -11.74 2.79
N GLY A 64 2.00 -11.39 2.49
CA GLY A 64 3.17 -11.85 3.24
C GLY A 64 3.72 -13.20 2.79
N MET A 65 3.29 -13.72 1.64
CA MET A 65 3.79 -15.00 1.12
C MET A 65 5.27 -14.91 0.70
N SER A 66 6.01 -15.96 1.03
CA SER A 66 7.35 -16.21 0.51
C SER A 66 7.31 -16.59 -0.97
N THR A 67 8.42 -16.42 -1.69
CA THR A 67 8.52 -16.78 -3.10
C THR A 67 8.21 -18.26 -3.37
N LYS A 68 8.53 -19.15 -2.42
CA LYS A 68 8.20 -20.59 -2.52
C LYS A 68 6.70 -20.84 -2.36
N GLU A 69 6.02 -20.11 -1.49
CA GLU A 69 4.56 -20.20 -1.34
C GLU A 69 3.84 -19.66 -2.57
N ILE A 70 4.30 -18.54 -3.11
CA ILE A 70 3.80 -17.96 -4.37
C ILE A 70 3.94 -18.97 -5.51
N ALA A 71 5.11 -19.61 -5.63
CA ALA A 71 5.36 -20.61 -6.65
C ALA A 71 4.36 -21.79 -6.56
N ARG A 72 4.14 -22.30 -5.34
CA ARG A 72 3.16 -23.37 -5.09
C ARG A 72 1.72 -22.92 -5.38
N ARG A 73 1.33 -21.71 -4.94
CA ARG A 73 -0.02 -21.16 -5.13
C ARG A 73 -0.36 -20.97 -6.61
N LEU A 74 0.61 -20.54 -7.41
CA LEU A 74 0.43 -20.24 -8.83
C LEU A 74 0.77 -21.40 -9.77
N ASP A 75 1.14 -22.56 -9.20
CA ASP A 75 1.59 -23.76 -9.91
C ASP A 75 2.72 -23.49 -10.93
N ILE A 76 3.78 -22.82 -10.48
CA ILE A 76 4.96 -22.48 -11.28
C ILE A 76 6.24 -22.80 -10.53
N SER A 77 7.37 -22.85 -11.26
CA SER A 77 8.67 -23.02 -10.62
C SER A 77 9.02 -21.83 -9.70
N THR A 78 9.78 -22.09 -8.63
CA THR A 78 10.32 -21.04 -7.75
C THR A 78 11.10 -19.99 -8.53
N LYS A 79 11.85 -20.41 -9.56
CA LYS A 79 12.60 -19.50 -10.43
C LYS A 79 11.68 -18.57 -11.23
N THR A 80 10.55 -19.08 -11.71
CA THR A 80 9.54 -18.28 -12.40
C THR A 80 8.89 -17.28 -11.45
N ALA A 81 8.56 -17.70 -10.22
CA ALA A 81 8.03 -16.81 -9.19
C ALA A 81 9.02 -15.70 -8.80
N GLU A 82 10.32 -16.02 -8.67
CA GLU A 82 11.38 -15.03 -8.46
C GLU A 82 11.44 -14.01 -9.59
N ASN A 83 11.33 -14.45 -10.84
CA ASN A 83 11.36 -13.56 -12.00
C ASN A 83 10.14 -12.62 -12.01
N HIS A 84 8.94 -13.11 -11.70
CA HIS A 84 7.76 -12.23 -11.58
C HIS A 84 7.90 -11.25 -10.41
N ARG A 85 8.37 -11.71 -9.26
CA ARG A 85 8.64 -10.86 -8.08
C ARG A 85 9.66 -9.77 -8.41
N ALA A 86 10.74 -10.09 -9.12
CA ALA A 86 11.75 -9.12 -9.54
C ALA A 86 11.16 -8.06 -10.48
N ARG A 87 10.29 -8.47 -11.42
CA ARG A 87 9.57 -7.52 -12.31
C ARG A 87 8.61 -6.63 -11.55
N VAL A 88 7.87 -7.17 -10.58
CA VAL A 88 6.99 -6.37 -9.69
C VAL A 88 7.81 -5.32 -8.95
N LEU A 89 8.92 -5.74 -8.32
CA LEU A 89 9.81 -4.81 -7.61
C LEU A 89 10.35 -3.72 -8.53
N ALA A 90 10.85 -4.09 -9.72
CA ALA A 90 11.38 -3.13 -10.68
C ALA A 90 10.31 -2.14 -11.16
N LYS A 91 9.11 -2.62 -11.51
CA LYS A 91 8.02 -1.77 -12.01
C LYS A 91 7.47 -0.84 -10.94
N LEU A 92 7.45 -1.27 -9.67
CA LEU A 92 7.01 -0.45 -8.54
C LEU A 92 8.14 0.40 -7.93
N GLU A 93 9.35 0.35 -8.52
CA GLU A 93 10.57 0.99 -8.00
C GLU A 93 10.85 0.63 -6.53
N ALA A 94 10.47 -0.59 -6.14
CA ALA A 94 10.61 -1.12 -4.79
C ALA A 94 11.88 -1.94 -4.66
N ARG A 95 12.63 -1.76 -3.56
CA ARG A 95 13.89 -2.50 -3.33
C ARG A 95 13.65 -3.86 -2.70
N ASN A 96 12.54 -4.02 -1.98
CA ASN A 96 12.19 -5.25 -1.27
C ASN A 96 10.67 -5.35 -1.05
N THR A 97 10.21 -6.47 -0.47
CA THR A 97 8.78 -6.68 -0.17
C THR A 97 8.21 -5.65 0.79
N ALA A 98 8.99 -5.15 1.76
CA ALA A 98 8.49 -4.15 2.68
C ALA A 98 8.17 -2.83 1.97
N ASP A 99 8.95 -2.46 0.95
CA ASP A 99 8.65 -1.31 0.09
C ASP A 99 7.34 -1.55 -0.70
N VAL A 100 7.08 -2.77 -1.19
CA VAL A 100 5.83 -3.16 -1.87
C VAL A 100 4.63 -3.09 -0.93
N ILE A 101 4.74 -3.65 0.28
CA ILE A 101 3.69 -3.59 1.30
C ILE A 101 3.38 -2.13 1.66
N ARG A 102 4.41 -1.32 1.89
CA ARG A 102 4.25 0.12 2.16
C ARG A 102 3.61 0.86 0.99
N TYR A 103 3.93 0.48 -0.24
CA TYR A 103 3.27 1.00 -1.44
C TYR A 103 1.77 0.65 -1.41
N ALA A 104 1.41 -0.61 -1.15
CA ALA A 104 0.03 -1.05 -1.10
C ALA A 104 -0.79 -0.34 -0.02
N VAL A 105 -0.24 -0.19 1.19
CA VAL A 105 -0.87 0.54 2.31
C VAL A 105 -1.17 1.99 1.92
N ARG A 106 -0.18 2.71 1.38
CA ARG A 106 -0.34 4.13 1.00
C ARG A 106 -1.37 4.36 -0.11
N ARG A 107 -1.62 3.34 -0.92
CA ARG A 107 -2.53 3.39 -2.07
C ARG A 107 -3.90 2.76 -1.79
N GLY A 108 -4.12 2.22 -0.59
CA GLY A 108 -5.35 1.48 -0.27
C GLY A 108 -5.53 0.20 -1.10
N LEU A 109 -4.43 -0.41 -1.54
CA LEU A 109 -4.43 -1.64 -2.35
C LEU A 109 -4.29 -2.91 -1.50
N MET A 110 -4.38 -2.78 -0.16
CA MET A 110 -4.54 -3.95 0.71
C MET A 110 -5.97 -4.45 0.61
N THR A 111 -6.13 -5.74 0.32
CA THR A 111 -7.41 -6.44 0.22
C THR A 111 -7.60 -7.37 1.40
#